data_AF-A0AAD6NZN1-F1
#
_entry.id   AF-A0AAD6NZN1-F1
#
_cell.length_a   1.000
_cell.length_b   1.000
_cell.length_c   1.000
_cell.angle_alpha   90.00
_cell.angle_beta   90.00
_cell.angle_gamma   90.00
#
_symmetry.space_group_name_H-M   'P 1'
#
loop_
_entity.id
_entity.type
_entity.pdbx_description
1 polymer ?
#
loop_
_entity_poly.entity_id
_entity_poly.type
_entity_poly.pdbx_seq_one_letter_code
_entity_poly.pdbx_strand_id
1 'polypeptide(L)'
;MINQLLAGVHIASGAEAMALGARLGLNTRMLFDLVKNSGGTSWMFENRVPHMLDNDYTPYSALDIFVKDLGIVTRESSSLKVPLHIATVAHQLFLAGSAAGWGRQDDAGVVKVYETLTGVKVEGKLPVLEKEVVLQSLPPEWPLDPIDDIHRLNQSNSKTLVVLDDDPTGTQTVHDIE
;
A
#
# COMPACT_ATOMS: atom_id res chain seq x y z
N MET A 1 15.38 24.18 -5.22
CA MET A 1 14.38 24.02 -6.30
C MET A 1 14.30 22.59 -6.79
N ILE A 2 15.39 22.02 -7.34
CA ILE A 2 15.38 20.64 -7.87
C ILE A 2 14.99 19.61 -6.81
N ASN A 3 15.51 19.73 -5.58
CA ASN A 3 15.11 18.86 -4.48
C ASN A 3 13.60 18.93 -4.21
N GLN A 4 13.01 20.14 -4.19
CA GLN A 4 11.57 20.30 -3.90
C GLN A 4 10.69 19.84 -5.07
N LEU A 5 11.18 19.98 -6.31
CA LEU A 5 10.55 19.40 -7.48
C LEU A 5 10.45 17.88 -7.31
N LEU A 6 11.57 17.21 -7.07
CA LEU A 6 11.60 15.76 -6.89
C LEU A 6 10.78 15.35 -5.66
N ALA A 7 10.91 16.08 -4.56
CA ALA A 7 10.21 15.76 -3.33
C ALA A 7 8.69 15.81 -3.51
N GLY A 8 8.16 16.90 -4.04
CA GLY A 8 6.71 17.06 -4.22
C GLY A 8 6.15 16.07 -5.24
N VAL A 9 6.89 15.80 -6.32
CA VAL A 9 6.50 14.78 -7.30
C VAL A 9 6.47 13.39 -6.66
N HIS A 10 7.51 13.00 -5.91
CA HIS A 10 7.56 11.68 -5.28
C HIS A 10 6.47 11.48 -4.22
N ILE A 11 6.16 12.50 -3.42
CA ILE A 11 5.05 12.43 -2.45
C ILE A 11 3.72 12.26 -3.19
N ALA A 12 3.47 13.06 -4.22
CA ALA A 12 2.24 13.00 -5.02
C ALA A 12 2.09 11.65 -5.74
N SER A 13 3.16 11.13 -6.35
CA SER A 13 3.18 9.81 -6.99
C SER A 13 3.03 8.68 -5.99
N GLY A 14 3.62 8.79 -4.79
CA GLY A 14 3.42 7.83 -3.71
C GLY A 14 1.97 7.76 -3.27
N ALA A 15 1.35 8.92 -3.05
CA ALA A 15 -0.08 9.02 -2.74
C ALA A 15 -0.96 8.38 -3.83
N GLU A 16 -0.67 8.62 -5.10
CA GLU A 16 -1.39 8.03 -6.24
C GLU A 16 -1.24 6.50 -6.27
N ALA A 17 -0.02 5.99 -6.11
CA ALA A 17 0.27 4.56 -6.12
C ALA A 17 -0.45 3.83 -4.98
N MET A 18 -0.44 4.42 -3.78
CA MET A 18 -1.12 3.86 -2.61
C MET A 18 -2.64 3.89 -2.77
N ALA A 19 -3.20 4.97 -3.33
CA ALA A 19 -4.62 5.05 -3.62
C ALA A 19 -5.08 4.02 -4.66
N LEU A 20 -4.27 3.79 -5.71
CA LEU A 20 -4.53 2.73 -6.69
C LEU A 20 -4.49 1.34 -6.01
N GLY A 21 -3.48 1.08 -5.19
CA GLY A 21 -3.36 -0.17 -4.44
C GLY A 21 -4.57 -0.43 -3.55
N ALA A 22 -5.03 0.59 -2.81
CA ALA A 22 -6.23 0.52 -1.99
C ALA A 22 -7.48 0.23 -2.86
N ARG A 23 -7.62 0.90 -4.01
CA ARG A 23 -8.75 0.72 -4.92
C ARG A 23 -8.81 -0.67 -5.55
N LEU A 24 -7.66 -1.33 -5.70
CA LEU A 24 -7.52 -2.72 -6.15
C LEU A 24 -7.79 -3.74 -5.03
N GLY A 25 -8.05 -3.29 -3.80
CA GLY A 25 -8.28 -4.17 -2.64
C GLY A 25 -7.00 -4.82 -2.11
N LEU A 26 -5.82 -4.26 -2.42
CA LEU A 26 -4.56 -4.76 -1.89
C LEU A 26 -4.38 -4.36 -0.43
N ASN A 27 -3.65 -5.18 0.32
CA ASN A 27 -3.15 -4.76 1.63
C ASN A 27 -2.10 -3.66 1.42
N THR A 28 -2.49 -2.42 1.70
CA THR A 28 -1.67 -1.22 1.48
C THR A 28 -0.40 -1.21 2.34
N ARG A 29 -0.41 -1.82 3.53
CA ARG A 29 0.79 -1.92 4.35
C ARG A 29 1.78 -2.93 3.78
N MET A 30 1.31 -4.09 3.33
CA MET A 30 2.16 -5.04 2.58
C MET A 30 2.67 -4.44 1.25
N LEU A 31 1.83 -3.69 0.54
CA LEU A 31 2.22 -2.98 -0.67
C LEU A 31 3.36 -2.00 -0.38
N PHE A 32 3.23 -1.20 0.68
CA PHE A 32 4.29 -0.31 1.13
C PHE A 32 5.59 -1.07 1.43
N ASP A 33 5.52 -2.16 2.20
CA ASP A 33 6.70 -2.95 2.57
C ASP A 33 7.41 -3.55 1.35
N LEU A 34 6.64 -3.99 0.34
CA LEU A 34 7.19 -4.50 -0.90
C LEU A 34 7.85 -3.37 -1.73
N VAL A 35 7.14 -2.26 -1.93
CA VAL A 35 7.62 -1.15 -2.77
C VAL A 35 8.85 -0.50 -2.14
N LYS A 36 8.87 -0.33 -0.82
CA LYS A 36 10.01 0.19 -0.05
C LYS A 36 11.32 -0.55 -0.36
N ASN A 37 11.25 -1.87 -0.56
CA ASN A 37 12.41 -2.70 -0.87
C ASN A 37 12.65 -2.88 -2.38
N SER A 38 11.89 -2.19 -3.23
CA SER A 38 11.98 -2.27 -4.68
C SER A 38 12.74 -1.08 -5.27
N GLY A 39 13.20 -1.21 -6.53
CA GLY A 39 13.83 -0.10 -7.25
C GLY A 39 12.89 1.07 -7.57
N GLY A 40 11.58 0.91 -7.37
CA GLY A 40 10.57 1.96 -7.56
C GLY A 40 10.38 2.87 -6.35
N THR A 41 11.09 2.62 -5.24
CA THR A 41 11.01 3.43 -4.02
C THR A 41 11.64 4.83 -4.18
N SER A 42 11.36 5.70 -3.22
CA SER A 42 12.10 6.94 -3.00
C SER A 42 12.13 7.28 -1.51
N TRP A 43 13.07 8.12 -1.09
CA TRP A 43 13.12 8.58 0.30
C TRP A 43 11.80 9.22 0.76
N MET A 44 11.14 9.99 -0.11
CA MET A 44 9.86 10.62 0.20
C MET A 44 8.72 9.60 0.34
N PHE A 45 8.72 8.56 -0.49
CA PHE A 45 7.75 7.46 -0.38
C PHE A 45 7.91 6.75 0.97
N GLU A 46 9.14 6.35 1.30
CA GLU A 46 9.45 5.65 2.56
C GLU A 46 9.10 6.46 3.79
N ASN A 47 9.29 7.78 3.72
CA ASN A 47 9.02 8.67 4.84
C ASN A 47 7.55 9.05 4.97
N ARG A 48 6.82 9.30 3.87
CA ARG A 48 5.46 9.86 3.91
C ARG A 48 4.34 8.84 3.83
N VAL A 49 4.53 7.71 3.16
CA VAL A 49 3.47 6.68 3.08
C VAL A 49 3.06 6.13 4.44
N PRO A 50 3.97 5.92 5.42
CA PRO A 50 3.55 5.54 6.77
C PRO A 50 2.52 6.49 7.38
N HIS A 51 2.67 7.80 7.19
CA HIS A 51 1.71 8.81 7.69
C HIS A 51 0.32 8.64 7.05
N MET A 52 0.28 8.31 5.75
CA MET A 52 -0.96 8.02 5.02
C MET A 52 -1.64 6.77 5.63
N LEU A 53 -0.88 5.68 5.76
CA LEU A 53 -1.37 4.39 6.25
C LEU A 53 -1.88 4.45 7.70
N ASP A 54 -1.23 5.26 8.53
CA ASP A 54 -1.55 5.41 9.95
C ASP A 54 -2.59 6.52 10.20
N ASN A 55 -2.96 7.26 9.14
CA ASN A 55 -3.89 8.38 9.19
C ASN A 55 -3.47 9.46 10.23
N ASP A 56 -2.16 9.61 10.42
CA ASP A 56 -1.55 10.63 11.28
C ASP A 56 -0.93 11.73 10.40
N TYR A 57 -1.59 12.88 10.36
CA TYR A 57 -1.14 14.04 9.59
C TYR A 57 -0.66 15.17 10.50
N THR A 58 -0.10 14.83 11.66
CA THR A 58 0.62 15.78 12.51
C THR A 58 1.78 16.38 11.69
N PRO A 59 1.81 17.71 11.47
CA PRO A 59 2.69 18.29 10.47
C PRO A 59 4.15 18.34 10.96
N TYR A 60 5.02 17.54 10.33
CA TYR A 60 6.47 17.78 10.34
C TYR A 60 6.87 18.72 9.20
N SER A 61 6.13 18.65 8.09
CA SER A 61 6.15 19.57 6.96
C SER A 61 4.72 19.75 6.47
N ALA A 62 4.23 20.99 6.44
CA ALA A 62 2.85 21.26 6.09
C ALA A 62 2.60 21.10 4.58
N LEU A 63 1.42 20.65 4.20
CA LEU A 63 0.97 20.54 2.81
C LEU A 63 1.15 21.86 2.03
N ASP A 64 0.87 23.00 2.66
CA ASP A 64 1.07 24.33 2.07
C ASP A 64 2.54 24.68 1.78
N ILE A 65 3.51 24.01 2.41
CA ILE A 65 4.92 24.15 2.05
C ILE A 65 5.13 23.67 0.62
N PHE A 66 4.52 22.55 0.22
CA PHE A 66 4.60 22.04 -1.15
C PHE A 66 3.77 22.84 -2.15
N VAL A 67 2.66 23.46 -1.72
CA VAL A 67 1.97 24.48 -2.54
C VAL A 67 2.93 25.62 -2.88
N LYS A 68 3.63 26.17 -1.87
CA LYS A 68 4.59 27.26 -2.06
C LYS A 68 5.78 26.82 -2.92
N ASP A 69 6.42 25.70 -2.59
CA ASP A 69 7.67 25.27 -3.21
C ASP A 69 7.48 24.82 -4.66
N LEU A 70 6.43 24.03 -4.96
CA LEU A 70 6.11 23.67 -6.35
C LEU A 70 5.57 24.87 -7.14
N GLY A 71 4.92 25.83 -6.48
CA GLY A 71 4.59 27.12 -7.07
C GLY A 71 5.82 27.90 -7.52
N ILE A 72 6.90 27.91 -6.73
CA ILE A 72 8.18 28.54 -7.12
C ILE A 72 8.79 27.79 -8.32
N VAL A 73 8.82 26.45 -8.27
CA VAL A 73 9.37 25.62 -9.35
C VAL A 73 8.64 25.86 -10.68
N THR A 74 7.31 25.84 -10.67
CA THR A 74 6.49 25.99 -11.89
C THR A 74 6.56 27.40 -12.48
N ARG A 75 6.65 28.44 -11.64
CA ARG A 75 6.87 29.83 -12.12
C ARG A 75 8.23 30.01 -12.78
N GLU A 76 9.28 29.47 -12.17
CA GLU A 76 10.63 29.57 -12.73
C GLU A 76 10.76 28.76 -14.03
N SER A 77 10.17 27.58 -14.09
CA SER A 77 10.21 26.80 -15.34
C SER A 77 9.46 27.52 -16.47
N SER A 78 8.36 28.20 -16.15
CA SER A 78 7.62 29.02 -17.12
C SER A 78 8.43 30.22 -17.61
N SER A 79 9.18 30.91 -16.75
CA SER A 79 10.02 32.05 -17.16
C SER A 79 11.14 31.62 -18.11
N LEU A 80 11.67 30.42 -17.89
CA LEU A 80 12.73 29.79 -18.71
C LEU A 80 12.19 29.02 -19.92
N LYS A 81 10.87 28.94 -20.11
CA LYS A 81 10.21 28.13 -21.15
C LYS A 81 10.59 26.64 -21.11
N VAL A 82 10.80 26.10 -19.90
CA VAL A 82 11.04 24.68 -19.65
C VAL A 82 9.74 24.03 -19.15
N PRO A 83 9.13 23.11 -19.92
CA PRO A 83 7.90 22.46 -19.50
C PRO A 83 8.18 21.41 -18.41
N LEU A 84 7.52 21.55 -17.26
CA LEU A 84 7.58 20.59 -16.15
C LEU A 84 6.21 19.96 -15.92
N HIS A 85 5.81 19.03 -16.79
CA HIS A 85 4.47 18.44 -16.78
C HIS A 85 4.13 17.76 -15.45
N ILE A 86 5.02 16.91 -14.93
CA ILE A 86 4.76 16.15 -13.70
C ILE A 86 4.71 17.07 -12.48
N ALA A 87 5.63 18.03 -12.37
CA ALA A 87 5.62 18.99 -11.26
C ALA A 87 4.38 19.90 -11.27
N THR A 88 3.86 20.22 -12.47
CA THR A 88 2.63 21.01 -12.61
C THR A 88 1.42 20.23 -12.09
N VAL A 89 1.31 18.94 -12.44
CA VAL A 89 0.25 18.07 -11.92
C VAL A 89 0.38 17.89 -10.41
N ALA A 90 1.57 17.61 -9.90
CA ALA A 90 1.82 17.51 -8.47
C ALA A 90 1.40 18.80 -7.74
N HIS A 91 1.77 19.97 -8.25
CA HIS A 91 1.36 21.26 -7.69
C HIS A 91 -0.18 21.41 -7.61
N GLN A 92 -0.92 20.96 -8.63
CA GLN A 92 -2.38 21.00 -8.61
C GLN A 92 -2.98 20.07 -7.56
N LEU A 93 -2.39 18.89 -7.32
CA LEU A 93 -2.83 18.00 -6.24
C LEU A 93 -2.66 18.63 -4.86
N PHE A 94 -1.51 19.28 -4.61
CA PHE A 94 -1.30 20.02 -3.37
C PHE A 94 -2.24 21.22 -3.24
N LEU A 95 -2.50 21.97 -4.32
CA LEU A 95 -3.49 23.05 -4.30
C LEU A 95 -4.90 22.52 -3.99
N ALA A 96 -5.30 21.38 -4.55
CA ALA A 96 -6.58 20.76 -4.25
C ALA A 96 -6.69 20.35 -2.78
N GLY A 97 -5.64 19.74 -2.21
CA GLY A 97 -5.60 19.39 -0.79
C GLY A 97 -5.64 20.60 0.14
N SER A 98 -4.92 21.68 -0.22
CA SER A 98 -4.97 22.95 0.52
C SER A 98 -6.37 23.57 0.49
N ALA A 99 -6.98 23.64 -0.70
CA ALA A 99 -8.34 24.16 -0.88
C ALA A 99 -9.41 23.32 -0.15
N ALA A 100 -9.16 22.03 0.05
CA ALA A 100 -9.99 21.14 0.87
C ALA A 100 -9.80 21.33 2.39
N GLY A 101 -8.98 22.31 2.81
CA GLY A 101 -8.75 22.66 4.21
C GLY A 101 -7.63 21.87 4.88
N TRP A 102 -6.79 21.15 4.13
CA TRP A 102 -5.69 20.34 4.68
C TRP A 102 -4.33 21.04 4.63
N GLY A 103 -4.28 22.31 4.24
CA GLY A 103 -3.03 23.06 4.05
C GLY A 103 -2.07 23.04 5.25
N ARG A 104 -2.61 22.98 6.48
CA ARG A 104 -1.85 22.93 7.74
C ARG A 104 -1.53 21.51 8.25
N GLN A 105 -1.99 20.47 7.55
CA GLN A 105 -1.69 19.07 7.87
C GLN A 105 -0.35 18.67 7.26
N ASP A 106 0.21 17.53 7.67
CA ASP A 106 1.39 16.94 7.04
C ASP A 106 1.19 16.81 5.52
N ASP A 107 2.26 17.00 4.75
CA ASP A 107 2.22 16.97 3.28
C ASP A 107 1.84 15.59 2.70
N ALA A 108 1.96 14.51 3.49
CA ALA A 108 1.38 13.20 3.17
C ALA A 108 -0.15 13.25 3.01
N GLY A 109 -0.81 14.25 3.60
CA GLY A 109 -2.24 14.50 3.50
C GLY A 109 -2.74 14.74 2.07
N VAL A 110 -1.85 14.93 1.09
CA VAL A 110 -2.22 14.97 -0.34
C VAL A 110 -2.93 13.69 -0.81
N VAL A 111 -2.69 12.54 -0.15
CA VAL A 111 -3.40 11.27 -0.44
C VAL A 111 -4.91 11.40 -0.32
N LYS A 112 -5.38 12.27 0.57
CA LYS A 112 -6.81 12.50 0.83
C LYS A 112 -7.55 13.08 -0.37
N VAL A 113 -6.84 13.67 -1.33
CA VAL A 113 -7.41 14.07 -2.63
C VAL A 113 -7.96 12.83 -3.35
N TYR A 114 -7.19 11.75 -3.43
CA TYR A 114 -7.62 10.50 -4.04
C TYR A 114 -8.69 9.79 -3.23
N GLU A 115 -8.57 9.79 -1.89
CA GLU A 115 -9.59 9.19 -1.03
C GLU A 115 -10.95 9.88 -1.22
N THR A 116 -10.95 11.21 -1.37
CA THR A 116 -12.16 12.00 -1.60
C THR A 116 -12.76 11.71 -2.97
N LEU A 117 -11.92 11.59 -4.00
CA LEU A 117 -12.38 11.33 -5.37
C LEU A 117 -12.89 9.89 -5.57
N THR A 118 -12.33 8.92 -4.85
CA THR A 118 -12.63 7.49 -5.05
C THR A 118 -13.54 6.89 -4.00
N GLY A 119 -13.68 7.53 -2.84
CA GLY A 119 -14.39 6.99 -1.67
C GLY A 119 -13.65 5.85 -0.97
N VAL A 120 -12.42 5.52 -1.39
CA VAL A 120 -11.61 4.44 -0.81
C VAL A 120 -10.51 5.04 0.07
N LYS A 121 -10.37 4.53 1.30
CA LYS A 121 -9.33 4.95 2.23
C LYS A 121 -8.01 4.24 1.98
N VAL A 122 -6.92 4.99 2.08
CA VAL A 122 -5.56 4.47 2.10
C VAL A 122 -5.18 4.30 3.57
N GLU A 123 -5.58 3.18 4.15
CA GLU A 123 -5.26 2.85 5.54
C GLU A 123 -4.60 1.48 5.59
N GLY A 124 -3.66 1.30 6.54
CA GLY A 124 -2.93 0.04 6.70
C GLY A 124 -3.76 -1.10 7.30
N LYS A 125 -5.05 -0.90 7.54
CA LYS A 125 -5.93 -1.91 8.12
C LYS A 125 -6.48 -2.81 7.01
N LEU A 126 -6.40 -4.11 7.23
CA LEU A 126 -7.16 -5.07 6.41
C LEU A 126 -8.65 -4.75 6.55
N PRO A 127 -9.46 -4.96 5.50
CA PRO A 127 -10.89 -5.07 5.70
C PRO A 127 -11.13 -6.17 6.74
N VAL A 128 -11.81 -5.82 7.83
CA VAL A 128 -12.24 -6.81 8.80
C VAL A 128 -13.19 -7.74 8.07
N LEU A 129 -12.77 -9.00 7.86
CA LEU A 129 -13.65 -10.01 7.31
C LEU A 129 -14.62 -10.44 8.41
N GLU A 130 -15.92 -10.30 8.17
CA GLU A 130 -16.96 -10.79 9.07
C GLU A 130 -16.83 -12.32 9.19
N LYS A 131 -16.61 -12.79 10.43
CA LYS A 131 -16.35 -14.21 10.72
C LYS A 131 -17.41 -15.11 10.09
N GLU A 132 -18.68 -14.75 10.23
CA GLU A 132 -19.82 -15.50 9.73
C GLU A 132 -19.80 -15.61 8.20
N VAL A 133 -19.42 -14.54 7.50
CA VAL A 133 -19.30 -14.52 6.03
C VAL A 133 -18.18 -15.43 5.58
N VAL A 134 -17.03 -15.38 6.26
CA VAL A 134 -15.88 -16.24 5.94
C VAL A 134 -16.24 -17.70 6.15
N LEU A 135 -16.83 -18.05 7.30
CA LEU A 135 -17.22 -19.43 7.61
C LEU A 135 -18.27 -19.96 6.62
N GLN A 136 -19.21 -19.14 6.17
CA GLN A 136 -20.19 -19.52 5.15
C GLN A 136 -19.58 -19.67 3.75
N SER A 137 -18.45 -19.01 3.48
CA SER A 137 -17.73 -19.11 2.20
C SER A 137 -16.78 -20.30 2.13
N LEU A 138 -16.54 -20.98 3.26
CA LEU A 138 -15.72 -22.18 3.26
C LEU A 138 -16.40 -23.29 2.43
N PRO A 139 -15.62 -24.09 1.69
CA PRO A 139 -16.17 -25.27 1.06
C PRO A 139 -16.82 -26.18 2.12
N PRO A 140 -17.84 -26.96 1.73
CA PRO A 140 -18.47 -27.91 2.65
C PRO A 140 -17.42 -28.84 3.23
N GLU A 141 -17.58 -29.21 4.51
CA GLU A 141 -16.77 -30.25 5.13
C GLU A 141 -16.77 -31.50 4.26
N TRP A 142 -15.61 -32.13 4.11
CA TRP A 142 -15.49 -33.33 3.29
C TRP A 142 -16.44 -34.38 3.86
N PRO A 143 -17.34 -34.97 3.04
CA PRO A 143 -18.40 -35.83 3.54
C PRO A 143 -17.88 -37.17 4.10
N LEU A 144 -16.61 -37.48 3.82
CA LEU A 144 -15.90 -38.67 4.26
C LEU A 144 -14.48 -38.26 4.65
N ASP A 145 -13.91 -38.95 5.62
CA ASP A 145 -12.50 -38.80 5.97
C ASP A 145 -11.64 -39.13 4.74
N PRO A 146 -10.88 -38.17 4.18
CA PRO A 146 -10.10 -38.39 2.96
C PRO A 146 -8.84 -39.24 3.21
N ILE A 147 -8.56 -39.66 4.44
CA ILE A 147 -7.30 -40.36 4.79
C ILE A 147 -7.04 -41.60 3.94
N ASP A 148 -8.08 -42.38 3.64
CA ASP A 148 -7.96 -43.60 2.82
C ASP A 148 -7.65 -43.29 1.35
N ASP A 149 -8.22 -42.20 0.82
CA ASP A 149 -7.97 -41.75 -0.54
C ASP A 149 -6.57 -41.12 -0.67
N ILE A 150 -6.12 -40.39 0.34
CA ILE A 150 -4.75 -39.85 0.46
C ILE A 150 -3.74 -41.01 0.50
N HIS A 151 -3.97 -42.03 1.33
CA HIS A 151 -3.14 -43.22 1.39
C HIS A 151 -3.07 -43.95 0.04
N ARG A 152 -4.21 -44.10 -0.65
CA ARG A 152 -4.28 -44.73 -1.98
C ARG A 152 -3.51 -43.93 -3.04
N LEU A 153 -3.62 -42.61 -3.02
CA LEU A 153 -2.88 -41.71 -3.92
C LEU A 153 -1.37 -41.78 -3.67
N ASN A 154 -0.94 -41.79 -2.41
CA ASN A 154 0.47 -41.93 -2.02
C ASN A 154 1.07 -43.28 -2.44
N GLN A 155 0.31 -44.37 -2.40
CA GLN A 155 0.77 -45.68 -2.88
C GLN A 155 0.98 -45.73 -4.41
N SER A 156 0.24 -44.91 -5.16
CA SER A 156 0.32 -44.85 -6.63
C SER A 156 1.39 -43.91 -7.18
N ASN A 157 1.96 -43.04 -6.34
CA ASN A 157 2.84 -41.96 -6.76
C ASN A 157 4.10 -41.92 -5.87
N SER A 158 5.26 -42.35 -6.38
CA SER A 158 6.54 -42.44 -5.62
C SER A 158 7.14 -41.09 -5.20
N LYS A 159 6.38 -40.01 -5.20
CA LYS A 159 6.84 -38.70 -4.73
C LYS A 159 6.19 -38.42 -3.40
N THR A 160 6.99 -38.48 -2.34
CA THR A 160 6.60 -38.13 -0.97
C THR A 160 6.03 -36.71 -0.95
N LEU A 161 4.74 -36.59 -0.64
CA LEU A 161 4.10 -35.31 -0.32
C LEU A 161 4.32 -35.04 1.16
N VAL A 162 5.18 -34.06 1.48
CA VAL A 162 5.36 -33.57 2.85
C VAL A 162 4.29 -32.51 3.09
N VAL A 163 3.28 -32.86 3.89
CA VAL A 163 2.30 -31.90 4.40
C VAL A 163 2.82 -31.46 5.77
N LEU A 164 3.27 -30.21 5.84
CA LEU A 164 3.64 -29.58 7.11
C LEU A 164 2.35 -29.06 7.74
N ASP A 165 1.95 -29.71 8.82
CA ASP A 165 0.87 -29.27 9.69
C ASP A 165 1.37 -28.06 10.49
N ASP A 166 0.79 -26.89 10.24
CA ASP A 166 1.14 -25.63 10.93
C ASP A 166 0.14 -25.39 12.08
N ASP A 167 -0.01 -26.41 12.94
CA ASP A 167 -0.68 -26.27 14.23
C ASP A 167 0.23 -25.47 15.19
N PRO A 168 -0.25 -24.35 15.78
CA PRO A 168 0.52 -23.56 16.74
C PRO A 168 0.85 -24.28 18.06
N THR A 169 0.36 -25.50 18.31
CA THR A 169 0.58 -26.24 19.56
C THR A 169 1.84 -27.10 19.57
N GLY A 170 2.53 -27.26 18.43
CA GLY A 170 3.89 -27.77 18.35
C GLY A 170 4.08 -29.19 18.88
N THR A 171 3.97 -30.18 17.99
CA THR A 171 4.73 -31.43 18.16
C THR A 171 5.09 -32.02 16.80
N GLN A 172 6.29 -31.68 16.31
CA GLN A 172 6.89 -32.40 15.19
C GLN A 172 7.38 -33.76 15.70
N THR A 173 6.82 -34.84 15.17
CA THR A 173 7.38 -36.19 15.37
C THR A 173 7.86 -36.67 14.01
N VAL A 174 9.17 -36.64 13.80
CA VAL A 174 9.80 -37.29 12.63
C VAL A 174 10.09 -38.73 13.03
N HIS A 175 9.49 -39.69 12.32
CA HIS A 175 9.89 -41.09 12.39
C HIS A 175 10.48 -41.52 11.04
N ASP A 176 11.66 -42.14 11.12
CA ASP A 176 12.39 -42.88 10.09
C ASP A 176 12.67 -42.16 8.76
N ILE A 177 13.70 -41.32 8.80
CA ILE A 177 14.52 -41.01 7.63
C ILE A 177 15.76 -41.92 7.71
N GLU A 178 15.87 -42.89 6.80
CA GLU A 178 17.19 -43.42 6.38
C GLU A 178 17.92 -42.37 5.53
#